data_AF-A0A8J5NBY2-F1
#
_entry.id   AF-A0A8J5NBY2-F1
#
_cell.length_a   1.000
_cell.length_b   1.000
_cell.length_c   1.000
_cell.angle_alpha   90.00
_cell.angle_beta   90.00
_cell.angle_gamma   90.00
#
_symmetry.space_group_name_H-M   'P 1'
#
loop_
_entity.id
_entity.type
_entity.pdbx_description
1 polymer ?
#
loop_
_entity_poly.entity_id
_entity_poly.type
_entity_poly.pdbx_seq_one_letter_code
_entity_poly.pdbx_strand_id
1 'polypeptide(L)'
;MLTSDGSVLNNVGSVLTNDGSVLTNDGSVLTNDGSALTSNGSMLTSDGSVLNNVGSVLTNDGSVLSNDGSVLTNDGSALTNDGSELTSNGSMLTNDGSVLTNDGSVLTNDGSELTSNGSMLTSDGSVLNNVGSVLTNDGSVLTNDGSALTSNGSMLTNYGSVLNNVGSVLNNDGSVLNNVGSVLTNDGSCTDDNGSCTGMGVNGSCTDDDGIC
;
A
#
# COMPACT_ATOMS: atom_id res chain seq x y z
N MET A 1 -16.83 22.02 -25.19
CA MET A 1 -16.86 20.56 -25.11
C MET A 1 -16.60 20.02 -26.51
N LEU A 2 -15.43 19.43 -26.71
CA LEU A 2 -15.09 18.68 -27.92
C LEU A 2 -15.40 17.21 -27.67
N THR A 3 -15.83 16.48 -28.70
CA THR A 3 -16.02 15.02 -28.67
C THR A 3 -15.22 14.42 -29.81
N SER A 4 -14.45 13.36 -29.57
CA SER A 4 -13.68 12.69 -30.63
C SER A 4 -13.73 11.17 -30.51
N ASP A 5 -13.87 10.53 -31.67
CA ASP A 5 -13.84 9.10 -31.93
C ASP A 5 -12.65 8.70 -32.84
N GLY A 6 -11.70 9.61 -33.03
CA GLY A 6 -10.56 9.42 -33.94
C GLY A 6 -9.56 8.37 -33.45
N SER A 7 -8.76 7.82 -34.36
CA SER A 7 -7.71 6.86 -33.98
C SER A 7 -6.60 7.49 -33.14
N VAL A 8 -6.24 8.75 -33.44
CA VAL A 8 -5.21 9.51 -32.73
C VAL A 8 -5.66 10.97 -32.65
N LEU A 9 -5.67 11.55 -31.44
CA LEU A 9 -5.98 12.96 -31.20
C LEU A 9 -4.90 13.63 -30.35
N ASN A 10 -4.59 14.89 -30.67
CA ASN A 10 -3.84 15.80 -29.81
C ASN A 10 -4.74 17.02 -29.52
N ASN A 11 -5.01 17.30 -28.24
CA ASN A 11 -5.90 18.38 -27.83
C ASN A 11 -5.24 19.30 -26.79
N VAL A 12 -5.36 20.61 -27.02
CA VAL A 12 -4.99 21.68 -26.08
C VAL A 12 -6.22 22.53 -25.80
N GLY A 13 -7.22 21.90 -25.17
CA GLY A 13 -8.56 22.45 -24.99
C GLY A 13 -9.00 22.44 -23.53
N SER A 14 -10.04 23.23 -23.21
CA SER A 14 -10.51 23.32 -21.82
C SER A 14 -11.31 22.08 -21.38
N VAL A 15 -12.18 21.53 -22.25
CA VAL A 15 -13.04 20.38 -21.92
C VAL A 15 -13.18 19.45 -23.13
N LEU A 16 -12.79 18.18 -22.97
CA LEU A 16 -12.81 17.12 -23.99
C LEU A 16 -13.46 15.83 -23.46
N THR A 17 -14.20 15.16 -24.33
CA THR A 17 -14.59 13.74 -24.19
C THR A 17 -14.00 12.96 -25.35
N ASN A 18 -13.32 11.84 -25.08
CA ASN A 18 -12.65 11.04 -26.09
C ASN A 18 -12.92 9.55 -25.93
N ASP A 19 -13.41 8.94 -27.01
CA ASP A 19 -13.64 7.49 -27.13
C ASP A 19 -12.66 6.86 -28.15
N GLY A 20 -11.71 7.67 -28.64
CA GLY A 20 -10.71 7.28 -29.63
C GLY A 20 -9.62 6.34 -29.08
N SER A 21 -8.84 5.74 -29.96
CA SER A 21 -7.83 4.73 -29.56
C SER A 21 -6.66 5.33 -28.76
N VAL A 22 -6.09 6.45 -29.23
CA VAL A 22 -4.94 7.11 -28.60
C VAL A 22 -5.18 8.62 -28.46
N LEU A 23 -5.00 9.16 -27.26
CA LEU A 23 -5.12 10.60 -26.98
C LEU A 23 -3.88 11.15 -26.26
N THR A 24 -3.44 12.32 -26.71
CA THR A 24 -2.59 13.24 -25.93
C THR A 24 -3.38 14.50 -25.62
N ASN A 25 -3.50 14.86 -24.34
CA ASN A 25 -4.32 16.00 -23.93
C ASN A 25 -3.58 16.90 -22.93
N ASP A 26 -3.41 18.16 -23.32
CA ASP A 26 -2.93 19.25 -22.45
C ASP A 26 -4.11 20.18 -22.15
N GLY A 27 -5.09 19.67 -21.41
CA GLY A 27 -6.39 20.32 -21.21
C GLY A 27 -6.83 20.36 -19.74
N SER A 28 -7.82 21.20 -19.42
CA SER A 28 -8.24 21.36 -18.01
C SER A 28 -9.08 20.18 -17.50
N VAL A 29 -10.07 19.74 -18.28
CA VAL A 29 -11.02 18.67 -17.93
C VAL A 29 -11.11 17.66 -19.06
N LEU A 30 -10.92 16.39 -18.76
CA LEU A 30 -11.00 15.29 -19.73
C LEU A 30 -11.81 14.11 -19.19
N THR A 31 -12.66 13.54 -20.04
CA THR A 31 -13.23 12.20 -19.89
C THR A 31 -12.71 11.33 -21.03
N ASN A 32 -12.12 10.18 -20.73
CA ASN A 32 -11.53 9.31 -21.74
C ASN A 32 -11.90 7.83 -21.54
N ASP A 33 -12.60 7.28 -22.52
CA ASP A 33 -12.93 5.85 -22.59
C ASP A 33 -12.04 5.13 -23.62
N GLY A 34 -11.07 5.86 -24.19
CA GLY A 34 -10.11 5.39 -25.16
C GLY A 34 -9.06 4.42 -24.61
N SER A 35 -8.40 3.66 -25.48
CA SER A 35 -7.46 2.60 -25.07
C SER A 35 -6.19 3.13 -24.39
N ALA A 36 -5.60 4.21 -24.91
CA ALA A 36 -4.35 4.78 -24.40
C ALA A 36 -4.43 6.31 -24.27
N LEU A 37 -4.06 6.84 -23.11
CA LEU A 37 -4.08 8.27 -22.82
C LEU A 37 -2.76 8.75 -22.20
N THR A 38 -2.25 9.87 -22.69
CA THR A 38 -1.29 10.73 -21.98
C THR A 38 -1.96 12.08 -21.71
N SER A 39 -2.10 12.44 -20.45
CA SER A 39 -2.79 13.66 -20.04
C SER A 39 -1.92 14.54 -19.14
N ASN A 40 -1.86 15.83 -19.45
CA ASN A 40 -1.41 16.87 -18.54
C ASN A 40 -2.59 17.82 -18.28
N GLY A 41 -3.26 17.67 -17.14
CA GLY A 41 -4.51 18.35 -16.91
C GLY A 41 -4.91 18.49 -15.46
N SER A 42 -5.93 19.30 -15.18
CA SER A 42 -6.38 19.53 -13.80
C SER A 42 -7.28 18.40 -13.30
N MET A 43 -8.21 17.93 -14.15
CA MET A 43 -9.20 16.92 -13.79
C MET A 43 -9.35 15.89 -14.92
N LEU A 44 -9.21 14.61 -14.58
CA LEU A 44 -9.35 13.51 -15.51
C LEU A 44 -10.24 12.40 -14.93
N THR A 45 -11.15 11.89 -15.75
CA THR A 45 -11.83 10.61 -15.57
C THR A 45 -11.46 9.69 -16.73
N SER A 46 -11.00 8.47 -16.44
CA SER A 46 -10.53 7.55 -17.47
C SER A 46 -10.91 6.10 -17.18
N ASP A 47 -11.53 5.44 -18.16
CA ASP A 47 -11.84 4.01 -18.14
C ASP A 47 -10.97 3.22 -19.14
N GLY A 48 -9.91 3.86 -19.64
CA GLY A 48 -8.99 3.34 -20.64
C GLY A 48 -8.08 2.21 -20.17
N SER A 49 -7.42 1.51 -21.10
CA SER A 49 -6.53 0.41 -20.74
C SER A 49 -5.19 0.88 -20.14
N VAL A 50 -4.60 1.94 -20.72
CA VAL A 50 -3.29 2.47 -20.33
C VAL A 50 -3.36 3.99 -20.17
N LEU A 51 -3.00 4.48 -19.00
CA LEU A 51 -2.98 5.91 -18.69
C LEU A 51 -1.63 6.35 -18.11
N ASN A 52 -1.11 7.46 -18.64
CA ASN A 52 -0.10 8.29 -18.00
C ASN A 52 -0.71 9.68 -17.72
N ASN A 53 -0.79 10.06 -16.45
CA ASN A 53 -1.37 11.32 -16.03
C ASN A 53 -0.39 12.14 -15.19
N VAL A 54 -0.22 13.40 -15.58
CA VAL A 54 0.34 14.45 -14.72
C VAL A 54 -0.77 15.45 -14.44
N GLY A 55 -1.23 15.55 -13.20
CA GLY A 55 -2.41 16.37 -12.95
C GLY A 55 -2.80 16.56 -11.50
N SER A 56 -3.88 17.29 -11.26
CA SER A 56 -4.33 17.56 -9.88
C SER A 56 -5.25 16.46 -9.35
N VAL A 57 -6.28 16.08 -10.12
CA VAL A 57 -7.30 15.11 -9.69
C VAL A 57 -7.53 14.07 -10.79
N LEU A 58 -7.44 12.79 -10.44
CA LEU A 58 -7.70 11.67 -11.32
C LEU A 58 -8.65 10.65 -10.68
N THR A 59 -9.63 10.20 -11.47
CA THR A 59 -10.39 8.97 -11.25
C THR A 59 -10.10 8.02 -12.41
N ASN A 60 -9.63 6.80 -12.10
CA ASN A 60 -9.27 5.81 -13.12
C ASN A 60 -9.81 4.42 -12.78
N ASP A 61 -10.62 3.86 -13.67
CA ASP A 61 -11.09 2.47 -13.60
C ASP A 61 -10.39 1.59 -14.66
N GLY A 62 -9.23 2.07 -15.13
CA GLY A 62 -8.42 1.47 -16.18
C GLY A 62 -7.50 0.34 -15.71
N SER A 63 -6.88 -0.38 -16.65
CA SER A 63 -6.03 -1.53 -16.31
C SER A 63 -4.66 -1.14 -15.73
N VAL A 64 -3.97 -0.21 -16.39
CA VAL A 64 -2.60 0.21 -16.03
C VAL A 64 -2.52 1.72 -15.95
N LEU A 65 -2.04 2.23 -14.81
CA LEU A 65 -1.89 3.66 -14.55
C LEU A 65 -0.49 4.01 -14.02
N SER A 66 0.08 5.07 -14.58
CA SER A 66 1.17 5.86 -13.99
C SER A 66 0.63 7.25 -13.69
N ASN A 67 0.68 7.68 -12.42
CA ASN A 67 0.17 8.98 -12.01
C ASN A 67 1.21 9.78 -11.21
N ASP A 68 1.47 11.00 -11.65
CA ASP A 68 2.20 12.03 -10.91
C ASP A 68 1.23 13.20 -10.66
N GLY A 69 0.46 13.10 -9.57
CA GLY A 69 -0.61 14.05 -9.32
C GLY A 69 -1.03 14.18 -7.86
N SER A 70 -1.84 15.18 -7.55
CA SER A 70 -2.17 15.46 -6.14
C SER A 70 -3.12 14.44 -5.52
N VAL A 71 -4.23 14.13 -6.18
CA VAL A 71 -5.29 13.25 -5.66
C VAL A 71 -5.67 12.20 -6.71
N LEU A 72 -5.62 10.92 -6.33
CA LEU A 72 -5.99 9.79 -7.18
C LEU A 72 -6.98 8.86 -6.49
N THR A 73 -8.03 8.48 -7.23
CA THR A 73 -8.86 7.30 -6.97
C THR A 73 -8.67 6.31 -8.13
N ASN A 74 -8.26 5.08 -7.82
CA ASN A 74 -7.98 4.05 -8.82
C ASN A 74 -8.68 2.73 -8.48
N ASP A 75 -9.49 2.20 -9.40
CA ASP A 75 -10.02 0.83 -9.37
C ASP A 75 -9.43 0.00 -10.51
N GLY A 76 -8.10 -0.08 -10.53
CA GLY A 76 -7.32 -0.62 -11.64
C GLY A 76 -6.47 -1.83 -11.26
N SER A 77 -5.98 -2.56 -12.25
CA SER A 77 -5.17 -3.77 -11.99
C SER A 77 -3.76 -3.44 -11.48
N ALA A 78 -3.09 -2.48 -12.11
CA ALA A 78 -1.72 -2.09 -11.78
C ALA A 78 -1.56 -0.56 -11.74
N LEU A 79 -0.94 -0.06 -10.68
CA LEU A 79 -0.72 1.37 -10.46
C LEU A 79 0.70 1.66 -9.96
N THR A 80 1.30 2.70 -10.54
CA THR A 80 2.44 3.44 -9.97
C THR A 80 2.00 4.88 -9.68
N ASN A 81 2.15 5.33 -8.44
CA ASN A 81 1.72 6.65 -8.02
C ASN A 81 2.80 7.37 -7.20
N ASP A 82 3.17 8.57 -7.65
CA ASP A 82 4.10 9.48 -6.95
C ASP A 82 3.35 10.70 -6.37
N GLY A 83 2.06 10.51 -6.12
CA GLY A 83 1.11 11.57 -5.76
C GLY A 83 0.98 11.88 -4.27
N SER A 84 0.23 12.91 -3.91
CA SER A 84 0.05 13.27 -2.50
C SER A 84 -0.92 12.33 -1.77
N GLU A 85 -2.10 12.09 -2.35
CA GLU A 85 -3.17 11.29 -1.76
C GLU A 85 -3.66 10.24 -2.76
N LEU A 86 -3.73 8.98 -2.32
CA LEU A 86 -4.21 7.86 -3.12
C LEU A 86 -5.23 7.01 -2.36
N THR A 87 -6.35 6.72 -3.02
CA THR A 87 -7.23 5.60 -2.71
C THR A 87 -7.18 4.59 -3.87
N SER A 88 -6.78 3.35 -3.58
CA SER A 88 -6.63 2.31 -4.60
C SER A 88 -7.31 1.01 -4.21
N ASN A 89 -8.09 0.47 -5.14
CA ASN A 89 -8.58 -0.90 -5.14
C ASN A 89 -7.92 -1.59 -6.33
N GLY A 90 -6.98 -2.49 -6.09
CA GLY A 90 -6.18 -3.02 -7.20
C GLY A 90 -5.36 -4.26 -6.87
N SER A 91 -4.81 -4.89 -7.91
CA SER A 91 -4.01 -6.10 -7.71
C SER A 91 -2.58 -5.77 -7.29
N MET A 92 -1.95 -4.79 -7.95
CA MET A 92 -0.56 -4.41 -7.72
C MET A 92 -0.42 -2.89 -7.64
N LEU A 93 0.22 -2.40 -6.58
CA LEU A 93 0.48 -0.99 -6.37
C LEU A 93 1.93 -0.74 -5.92
N THR A 94 2.55 0.26 -6.54
CA THR A 94 3.74 0.97 -6.02
C THR A 94 3.35 2.41 -5.74
N ASN A 95 3.57 2.88 -4.51
CA ASN A 95 3.24 4.24 -4.10
C ASN A 95 4.40 4.90 -3.35
N ASP A 96 4.88 6.04 -3.86
CA ASP A 96 5.88 6.89 -3.21
C ASP A 96 5.22 8.19 -2.70
N GLY A 97 3.91 8.11 -2.44
CA GLY A 97 3.05 9.23 -2.08
C GLY A 97 2.91 9.48 -0.59
N SER A 98 2.34 10.63 -0.20
CA SER A 98 2.25 11.00 1.23
C SER A 98 1.23 10.16 2.01
N VAL A 99 0.01 9.99 1.48
CA VAL A 99 -1.09 9.31 2.15
C VAL A 99 -1.71 8.27 1.21
N LEU A 100 -1.82 7.03 1.68
CA LEU A 100 -2.40 5.92 0.93
C LEU A 100 -3.46 5.15 1.74
N THR A 101 -4.61 4.92 1.10
CA THR A 101 -5.56 3.85 1.46
C THR A 101 -5.59 2.82 0.34
N ASN A 102 -5.28 1.56 0.64
CA ASN A 102 -5.22 0.50 -0.36
C ASN A 102 -5.99 -0.75 0.09
N ASP A 103 -6.98 -1.16 -0.70
CA ASP A 103 -7.64 -2.46 -0.61
C ASP A 103 -7.20 -3.34 -1.79
N GLY A 104 -5.99 -3.89 -1.69
CA GLY A 104 -5.33 -4.53 -2.84
C GLY A 104 -4.50 -5.75 -2.49
N SER A 105 -4.09 -6.53 -3.50
CA SER A 105 -3.40 -7.80 -3.24
C SER A 105 -1.94 -7.61 -2.84
N VAL A 106 -1.19 -6.82 -3.61
CA VAL A 106 0.24 -6.58 -3.43
C VAL A 106 0.55 -5.09 -3.43
N LEU A 107 1.22 -4.62 -2.38
CA LEU A 107 1.59 -3.22 -2.22
C LEU A 107 3.07 -3.06 -1.84
N THR A 108 3.75 -2.14 -2.53
CA THR A 108 5.00 -1.52 -2.09
C THR A 108 4.74 -0.03 -1.84
N ASN A 109 5.04 0.46 -0.64
CA ASN A 109 4.80 1.85 -0.25
C ASN A 109 6.03 2.48 0.41
N ASP A 110 6.50 3.61 -0.12
CA ASP A 110 7.53 4.48 0.49
C ASP A 110 6.90 5.80 0.99
N GLY A 111 5.68 5.69 1.52
CA GLY A 111 4.82 6.81 1.87
C GLY A 111 4.80 7.14 3.37
N SER A 112 4.34 8.34 3.72
CA SER A 112 4.30 8.77 5.12
C SER A 112 3.23 8.04 5.93
N GLU A 113 2.00 7.97 5.42
CA GLU A 113 0.87 7.34 6.09
C GLU A 113 0.19 6.31 5.18
N LEU A 114 0.00 5.09 5.71
CA LEU A 114 -0.63 4.00 4.99
C LEU A 114 -1.70 3.28 5.83
N THR A 115 -2.87 3.12 5.23
CA THR A 115 -3.86 2.11 5.63
C THR A 115 -3.97 1.07 4.52
N SER A 116 -3.69 -0.20 4.83
CA SER A 116 -3.71 -1.29 3.85
C SER A 116 -4.55 -2.47 4.32
N ASN A 117 -5.42 -2.95 3.45
CA ASN A 117 -6.05 -4.26 3.55
C ASN A 117 -5.60 -5.11 2.36
N GLY A 118 -4.73 -6.08 2.59
CA GLY A 118 -4.11 -6.80 1.48
C GLY A 118 -3.40 -8.09 1.82
N SER A 119 -2.96 -8.81 0.79
CA SER A 119 -2.28 -10.09 1.00
C SER A 119 -0.81 -9.89 1.35
N MET A 120 -0.10 -9.07 0.58
CA MET A 120 1.35 -8.83 0.76
C MET A 120 1.64 -7.33 0.74
N LEU A 121 2.33 -6.86 1.77
CA LEU A 121 2.77 -5.47 1.91
C LEU A 121 4.26 -5.38 2.24
N THR A 122 4.96 -4.52 1.51
CA THR A 122 6.24 -3.95 1.92
C THR A 122 6.06 -2.45 2.11
N SER A 123 6.38 -1.94 3.30
CA SER A 123 6.27 -0.51 3.60
C SER A 123 7.54 0.04 4.25
N ASP A 124 8.01 1.16 3.73
CA ASP A 124 8.93 2.08 4.42
C ASP A 124 8.16 3.39 4.64
N GLY A 125 7.88 3.74 5.89
CA GLY A 125 6.92 4.82 6.16
C GLY A 125 6.83 5.24 7.60
N SER A 126 6.16 6.35 7.88
CA SER A 126 6.08 6.86 9.25
C SER A 126 5.01 6.12 10.07
N VAL A 127 3.82 5.97 9.51
CA VAL A 127 2.66 5.38 10.19
C VAL A 127 1.96 4.37 9.28
N LEU A 128 1.80 3.15 9.79
CA LEU A 128 1.12 2.06 9.09
C LEU A 128 0.03 1.42 9.95
N ASN A 129 -1.16 1.25 9.35
CA ASN A 129 -2.18 0.30 9.79
C ASN A 129 -2.37 -0.78 8.72
N ASN A 130 -2.10 -2.03 9.05
CA ASN A 130 -2.19 -3.16 8.12
C ASN A 130 -3.11 -4.26 8.64
N VAL A 131 -4.05 -4.66 7.79
CA VAL A 131 -4.82 -5.91 7.90
C VAL A 131 -4.42 -6.79 6.73
N GLY A 132 -3.80 -7.95 6.97
CA GLY A 132 -3.30 -8.73 5.84
C GLY A 132 -2.63 -10.05 6.15
N SER A 133 -2.07 -10.70 5.14
CA SER A 133 -1.39 -11.99 5.35
C SER A 133 0.07 -11.81 5.73
N VAL A 134 0.84 -11.07 4.93
CA VAL A 134 2.29 -10.91 5.10
C VAL A 134 2.68 -9.44 5.03
N LEU A 135 3.40 -8.96 6.04
CA LEU A 135 3.94 -7.61 6.11
C LEU A 135 5.44 -7.60 6.40
N THR A 136 6.18 -6.83 5.60
CA THR A 136 7.50 -6.30 5.94
C THR A 136 7.40 -4.79 6.13
N ASN A 137 7.78 -4.29 7.30
CA ASN A 137 7.69 -2.87 7.63
C ASN A 137 9.01 -2.36 8.23
N ASP A 138 9.60 -1.34 7.60
CA ASP A 138 10.76 -0.61 8.13
C ASP A 138 10.36 0.79 8.68
N GLY A 139 9.09 0.93 9.05
CA GLY A 139 8.49 2.20 9.48
C GLY A 139 8.53 2.50 10.98
N SER A 140 8.20 3.74 11.34
CA SER A 140 8.30 4.21 12.73
C SER A 140 7.21 3.66 13.67
N VAL A 141 5.95 3.71 13.24
CA VAL A 141 4.78 3.30 14.03
C VAL A 141 3.93 2.33 13.23
N LEU A 142 3.67 1.15 13.79
CA LEU A 142 2.88 0.10 13.13
C LEU A 142 1.78 -0.45 14.05
N THR A 143 0.58 -0.58 13.48
CA THR A 143 -0.47 -1.48 13.96
C THR A 143 -0.69 -2.57 12.92
N ASN A 144 -0.54 -3.84 13.32
CA ASN A 144 -0.71 -4.99 12.43
C ASN A 144 -1.72 -5.99 12.99
N ASP A 145 -2.73 -6.31 12.19
CA ASP A 145 -3.68 -7.40 12.40
C ASP A 145 -3.55 -8.42 11.26
N GLY A 146 -2.30 -8.89 11.04
CA GLY A 146 -1.96 -9.77 9.95
C GLY A 146 -1.29 -11.08 10.35
N SER A 147 -1.23 -12.06 9.46
CA SER A 147 -0.76 -13.41 9.85
C SER A 147 0.73 -13.46 10.20
N ALA A 148 1.59 -12.85 9.38
CA ALA A 148 3.03 -12.82 9.57
C ALA A 148 3.59 -11.40 9.39
N LEU A 149 4.43 -10.97 10.34
CA LEU A 149 5.05 -9.65 10.35
C LEU A 149 6.56 -9.75 10.59
N THR A 150 7.33 -9.09 9.72
CA THR A 150 8.70 -8.65 10.01
C THR A 150 8.71 -7.13 10.14
N SER A 151 9.11 -6.61 11.30
CA SER A 151 9.10 -5.19 11.59
C SER A 151 10.45 -4.71 12.10
N ASN A 152 10.95 -3.60 11.55
CA ASN A 152 12.03 -2.82 12.10
C ASN A 152 11.52 -1.39 12.36
N GLY A 153 11.16 -1.08 13.60
CA GLY A 153 10.43 0.15 13.89
C GLY A 153 10.53 0.62 15.33
N SER A 154 10.02 1.81 15.62
CA SER A 154 10.10 2.36 16.98
C SER A 154 9.00 1.82 17.88
N MET A 155 7.76 1.81 17.40
CA MET A 155 6.57 1.40 18.15
C MET A 155 5.71 0.43 17.34
N LEU A 156 5.41 -0.73 17.92
CA LEU A 156 4.58 -1.76 17.29
C LEU A 156 3.46 -2.22 18.21
N THR A 157 2.24 -2.29 17.67
CA THR A 157 1.14 -3.10 18.21
C THR A 157 0.81 -4.22 17.23
N ASN A 158 0.94 -5.48 17.66
CA ASN A 158 0.69 -6.65 16.83
C ASN A 158 -0.41 -7.54 17.42
N TYR A 159 -1.46 -7.77 16.64
CA TYR A 159 -2.51 -8.77 16.90
C TYR A 159 -2.30 -10.04 16.04
N GLY A 160 -1.24 -10.05 15.23
CA GLY A 160 -0.94 -11.09 14.26
C GLY A 160 -0.39 -12.39 14.83
N SER A 161 -0.39 -13.46 14.04
CA SER A 161 0.02 -14.79 14.54
C SER A 161 1.52 -14.92 14.77
N VAL A 162 2.36 -14.47 13.83
CA VAL A 162 3.82 -14.61 13.87
C VAL A 162 4.48 -13.25 13.72
N LEU A 163 5.37 -12.90 14.64
CA LEU A 163 6.10 -11.63 14.67
C LEU A 163 7.61 -11.84 14.83
N ASN A 164 8.38 -11.23 13.92
CA ASN A 164 9.79 -10.90 14.10
C ASN A 164 9.95 -9.38 14.19
N ASN A 165 10.34 -8.87 15.35
CA ASN A 165 10.43 -7.44 15.62
C ASN A 165 11.83 -7.03 16.06
N VAL A 166 12.35 -5.97 15.45
CA VAL A 166 13.47 -5.19 15.95
C VAL A 166 12.95 -3.79 16.25
N GLY A 167 12.88 -3.41 17.53
CA GLY A 167 12.28 -2.11 17.85
C GLY A 167 12.36 -1.68 19.30
N SER A 168 11.88 -0.47 19.58
CA SER A 168 11.98 0.08 20.95
C SER A 168 10.85 -0.38 21.86
N VAL A 169 9.60 -0.29 21.39
CA VAL A 169 8.39 -0.59 22.16
C VAL A 169 7.48 -1.53 21.39
N LEU A 170 7.12 -2.65 22.03
CA LEU A 170 6.22 -3.67 21.46
C LEU A 170 5.05 -3.98 22.41
N ASN A 171 3.84 -3.94 21.88
CA ASN A 171 2.66 -4.59 22.43
C ASN A 171 2.23 -5.76 21.52
N ASN A 172 2.28 -6.99 22.02
CA ASN A 172 1.99 -8.20 21.24
C ASN A 172 0.89 -9.05 21.88
N ASP A 173 -0.18 -9.27 21.13
CA ASP A 173 -1.26 -10.22 21.43
C ASP A 173 -1.16 -11.49 20.54
N GLY A 174 -0.07 -11.59 19.76
CA GLY A 174 0.19 -12.65 18.80
C GLY A 174 0.63 -13.98 19.39
N SER A 175 0.69 -15.03 18.56
CA SER A 175 1.04 -16.38 19.06
C SER A 175 2.54 -16.60 19.19
N VAL A 176 3.32 -16.25 18.17
CA VAL A 176 4.76 -16.53 18.10
C VAL A 176 5.51 -15.21 17.98
N LEU A 177 6.42 -14.94 18.92
CA LEU A 177 7.22 -13.72 18.97
C LEU A 177 8.72 -14.01 19.01
N ASN A 178 9.46 -13.41 18.08
CA ASN A 178 10.88 -13.12 18.18
C ASN A 178 11.05 -11.61 18.28
N ASN A 179 11.60 -11.11 19.39
CA ASN A 179 11.74 -9.68 19.65
C ASN A 179 13.18 -9.32 20.05
N VAL A 180 13.71 -8.30 19.39
CA VAL A 180 14.91 -7.59 19.82
C VAL A 180 14.50 -6.17 20.13
N GLY A 181 14.20 -5.89 21.40
CA GLY A 181 13.73 -4.57 21.81
C GLY A 181 13.92 -4.21 23.27
N SER A 182 13.54 -2.98 23.62
CA SER A 182 13.78 -2.43 24.97
C SER A 182 12.57 -2.57 25.90
N VAL A 183 11.36 -2.49 25.37
CA VAL A 183 10.10 -2.55 26.14
C VAL A 183 9.14 -3.52 25.47
N LEU A 184 8.70 -4.53 26.21
CA LEU A 184 7.78 -5.57 25.75
C LEU A 184 6.59 -5.71 26.70
N THR A 185 5.38 -5.56 26.15
CA THR A 185 4.14 -6.10 26.71
C THR A 185 3.68 -7.23 25.81
N ASN A 186 3.53 -8.44 26.36
CA ASN A 186 3.12 -9.61 25.60
C ASN A 186 2.03 -10.39 26.34
N ASP A 187 0.83 -10.38 25.76
CA ASP A 187 -0.28 -11.26 26.17
C ASP A 187 -0.37 -12.52 25.28
N GLY A 188 0.59 -12.67 24.36
CA GLY A 188 0.79 -13.79 23.44
C GLY A 188 1.30 -15.10 24.05
N SER A 189 1.26 -16.20 23.28
CA SER A 189 1.46 -17.57 23.79
C SER A 189 2.91 -18.07 23.84
N CYS A 190 3.79 -17.65 22.92
CA CYS A 190 5.22 -18.02 22.92
C CYS A 190 6.12 -16.81 22.62
N THR A 191 7.15 -16.62 23.46
CA THR A 191 8.13 -15.53 23.35
C THR A 191 9.57 -16.05 23.42
N ASP A 192 10.39 -15.64 22.45
CA ASP A 192 11.85 -15.65 22.54
C ASP A 192 12.34 -14.20 22.58
N ASP A 193 12.73 -13.75 23.77
CA ASP A 193 13.28 -12.42 24.04
C ASP A 193 14.73 -12.56 24.50
N ASN A 194 15.67 -12.53 23.54
CA ASN A 194 17.12 -12.56 23.78
C ASN A 194 17.58 -13.62 24.81
N GLY A 195 17.00 -14.83 24.75
CA GLY A 195 17.42 -15.97 25.58
C GLY A 195 16.75 -16.11 26.95
N SER A 196 15.65 -15.40 27.23
CA SER A 196 14.82 -15.63 28.42
C SER A 196 13.40 -16.06 28.05
N CYS A 197 13.21 -17.36 27.78
CA CYS A 197 11.88 -17.94 27.56
C CYS A 197 11.00 -17.81 28.81
N THR A 198 9.81 -17.22 28.67
CA THR A 198 8.77 -17.23 29.72
C THR A 198 7.41 -17.64 29.13
N GLY A 199 7.18 -18.96 28.95
CA GLY A 199 5.91 -19.55 28.48
C GLY A 199 5.93 -21.09 28.43
N MET A 200 4.80 -21.76 28.72
CA MET A 200 4.68 -23.12 29.33
C MET A 200 5.30 -24.33 28.61
N GLY A 201 5.83 -25.27 29.41
CA GLY A 201 6.30 -26.59 29.00
C GLY A 201 5.30 -27.76 29.12
N VAL A 202 5.78 -28.91 28.61
CA VAL A 202 5.36 -30.33 28.62
C VAL A 202 4.21 -30.88 27.77
N ASN A 203 3.41 -30.08 27.03
CA ASN A 203 2.51 -30.59 25.95
C ASN A 203 2.01 -29.49 24.98
N GLY A 204 2.76 -28.40 24.91
CA GLY A 204 2.49 -27.16 24.16
C GLY A 204 3.70 -26.26 24.31
N SER A 205 4.89 -26.84 24.13
CA SER A 205 6.19 -26.27 24.49
C SER A 205 6.68 -25.29 23.43
N CYS A 206 7.06 -24.09 23.86
CA CYS A 206 8.02 -23.26 23.15
C CYS A 206 9.41 -23.92 23.32
N THR A 207 10.19 -24.05 22.25
CA THR A 207 11.56 -24.60 22.28
C THR A 207 12.49 -23.64 21.54
N ASP A 208 13.65 -23.35 22.12
CA ASP A 208 14.74 -22.61 21.47
C ASP A 208 15.58 -23.53 20.56
N ASP A 209 16.55 -22.94 19.84
CA ASP A 209 17.47 -23.65 18.94
C ASP A 209 18.37 -24.70 19.65
N ASP A 210 18.46 -24.63 20.99
CA ASP A 210 19.20 -25.58 21.83
C ASP A 210 18.30 -26.65 22.49
N GLY A 211 16.98 -26.59 22.28
CA GLY A 211 16.01 -27.57 22.76
C GLY A 211 15.81 -27.59 24.28
N ILE A 212 16.07 -26.48 24.98
CA ILE A 212 15.93 -26.40 26.44
C ILE A 212 15.01 -25.25 26.84
N CYS A 213 13.85 -25.66 27.37
CA CYS A 213 13.14 -24.99 28.45
C CYS A 213 13.04 -25.94 29.63
#